data_AF-A0A143PWZ0-F1
#
_entry.id   AF-A0A143PWZ0-F1
#
_cell.length_a   1.000
_cell.length_b   1.000
_cell.length_c   1.000
_cell.angle_alpha   90.00
_cell.angle_beta   90.00
_cell.angle_gamma   90.00
#
_symmetry.space_group_name_H-M   'P 1'
#
loop_
_entity.id
_entity.type
_entity.pdbx_description
1 polymer ?
#
loop_
_entity_poly.entity_id
_entity_poly.type
_entity_poly.pdbx_seq_one_letter_code
_entity_poly.pdbx_strand_id
1 'polypeptide(L)'
;MTTVPLAGSARALSRASRLQRAIHALRTEGDSRGRESFAIGLGLMIGCTPFWGVHFGLCWLVGRAFGLNRLKMYLAANVINPLILPPLFYAEVQAGSLVRRGHLLTLSWDMITSGRVWDFGTDLVIGSVVVGLIVGIVGGVVTYAARRPAQDPFFQLLVRRASDRFLDSGITAWEFARGKLSGDPVYAAALAAEFPAATGTLLDVGCGQGLMLALVAEAQHTAGRGEWDTTRSDPPQFTRLVGVELRPRVAGVAKRALEHEADIVAGDGRTAGLPAADVVLLFDVLHLMPDAGQRELLRAIRAVLPHTGRLLVREADADAGWRFRLVRVGNTMKAFLTGHWRQRFLFRSQTAWRTLLHEEGFEAHVQPMGQGTPFGNVLISAGLRLDGR
;
A
#
# COMPACT_ATOMS: atom_id res chain seq x y z
N MET A 1 -7.50 2.61 -19.98
CA MET A 1 -6.94 3.96 -20.19
C MET A 1 -5.46 3.96 -19.81
N THR A 2 -4.57 3.94 -20.79
CA THR A 2 -3.14 4.22 -20.60
C THR A 2 -2.96 5.72 -20.52
N THR A 3 -3.04 6.27 -19.31
CA THR A 3 -2.77 7.68 -19.09
C THR A 3 -1.27 7.91 -18.96
N VAL A 4 -0.77 8.99 -19.57
CA VAL A 4 0.65 9.36 -19.55
C VAL A 4 1.04 9.69 -18.10
N PRO A 5 2.09 9.06 -17.54
CA PRO A 5 2.54 9.35 -16.18
C PRO A 5 2.93 10.83 -16.02
N LEU A 6 2.62 11.43 -14.88
CA LEU A 6 2.95 12.84 -14.60
C LEU A 6 4.48 13.08 -14.62
N ALA A 7 4.89 14.33 -14.81
CA ALA A 7 6.31 14.72 -14.84
C ALA A 7 7.10 14.21 -13.63
N GLY A 8 6.52 14.25 -12.40
CA GLY A 8 7.13 13.66 -11.20
C GLY A 8 7.37 12.15 -11.31
N SER A 9 6.34 11.38 -11.66
CA SER A 9 6.41 9.92 -11.82
C SER A 9 7.30 9.51 -13.00
N ALA A 10 7.24 10.24 -14.12
CA ALA A 10 8.07 10.02 -15.29
C ALA A 10 9.56 10.29 -15.00
N ARG A 11 9.87 11.38 -14.27
CA ARG A 11 11.23 11.70 -13.80
C ARG A 11 11.76 10.63 -12.84
N ALA A 12 10.95 10.19 -11.88
CA ALA A 12 11.34 9.13 -10.97
C ALA A 12 11.63 7.82 -11.71
N LEU A 13 10.80 7.46 -12.69
CA LEU A 13 11.03 6.30 -13.56
C LEU A 13 12.32 6.44 -14.39
N SER A 14 12.65 7.64 -14.89
CA SER A 14 13.88 7.85 -15.67
C SER A 14 15.15 7.77 -14.81
N ARG A 15 15.11 8.30 -13.58
CA ARG A 15 16.26 8.31 -12.66
C ARG A 15 16.47 6.98 -11.93
N ALA A 16 15.42 6.18 -11.76
CA ALA A 16 15.51 4.86 -11.17
C ALA A 16 16.55 3.97 -11.87
N SER A 17 17.18 3.05 -11.13
CA SER A 17 18.09 2.07 -11.70
C SER A 17 17.36 1.08 -12.60
N ARG A 18 18.10 0.41 -13.51
CA ARG A 18 17.53 -0.65 -14.36
C ARG A 18 16.85 -1.74 -13.53
N LEU A 19 17.45 -2.12 -12.40
CA LEU A 19 16.89 -3.10 -11.47
C LEU A 19 15.58 -2.62 -10.85
N GLN A 20 15.53 -1.37 -10.37
CA GLN A 20 14.31 -0.78 -9.81
C GLN A 20 13.18 -0.75 -10.84
N ARG A 21 13.45 -0.31 -12.07
CA ARG A 21 12.44 -0.35 -13.15
C ARG A 21 11.98 -1.77 -13.47
N ALA A 22 12.89 -2.74 -13.49
CA ALA A 22 12.53 -4.14 -13.74
C ALA A 22 11.63 -4.70 -12.64
N ILE A 23 11.95 -4.45 -11.37
CA ILE A 23 11.13 -4.87 -10.22
C ILE A 23 9.77 -4.16 -10.26
N HIS A 24 9.73 -2.85 -10.49
CA HIS A 24 8.50 -2.07 -10.63
C HIS A 24 7.60 -2.62 -11.74
N ALA A 25 8.17 -2.92 -12.91
CA ALA A 25 7.44 -3.51 -14.02
C ALA A 25 6.86 -4.88 -13.65
N LEU A 26 7.66 -5.77 -13.06
CA LEU A 26 7.18 -7.10 -12.62
C LEU A 26 6.10 -7.01 -11.54
N ARG A 27 6.18 -6.00 -10.65
CA ARG A 27 5.20 -5.79 -9.58
C ARG A 27 3.89 -5.19 -10.07
N THR A 28 3.90 -4.39 -11.13
CA THR A 28 2.72 -3.68 -11.67
C THR A 28 2.13 -4.32 -12.92
N GLU A 29 2.79 -5.31 -13.51
CA GLU A 29 2.30 -6.07 -14.65
C GLU A 29 0.99 -6.79 -14.32
N GLY A 30 -0.03 -6.66 -15.18
CA GLY A 30 -1.27 -7.42 -15.07
C GLY A 30 -2.07 -7.19 -13.77
N ASP A 31 -1.96 -6.03 -13.11
CA ASP A 31 -2.49 -5.78 -11.76
C ASP A 31 -4.03 -5.67 -11.65
N SER A 32 -4.76 -5.98 -12.73
CA SER A 32 -6.23 -6.10 -12.67
C SER A 32 -6.62 -7.40 -11.98
N ARG A 33 -7.76 -7.38 -11.25
CA ARG A 33 -8.29 -8.58 -10.59
C ARG A 33 -8.36 -9.81 -11.52
N GLY A 34 -8.90 -9.64 -12.73
CA GLY A 34 -9.02 -10.74 -13.69
C GLY A 34 -7.68 -11.30 -14.15
N ARG A 35 -6.75 -10.44 -14.60
CA ARG A 35 -5.42 -10.86 -15.07
C ARG A 35 -4.59 -11.48 -13.95
N GLU A 36 -4.69 -10.98 -12.73
CA GLU A 36 -3.96 -11.53 -11.59
C GLU A 36 -4.50 -12.92 -11.20
N SER A 37 -5.81 -13.08 -11.08
CA SER A 37 -6.42 -14.40 -10.83
C SER A 37 -6.08 -15.40 -11.93
N PHE A 38 -6.06 -14.95 -13.19
CA PHE A 38 -5.66 -15.79 -14.30
C PHE A 38 -4.16 -16.15 -14.24
N ALA A 39 -3.30 -15.21 -13.84
CA ALA A 39 -1.88 -15.47 -13.62
C ALA A 39 -1.65 -16.53 -12.53
N ILE A 40 -2.37 -16.44 -11.41
CA ILE A 40 -2.29 -17.42 -10.32
C ILE A 40 -2.78 -18.79 -10.80
N GLY A 41 -3.94 -18.85 -11.47
CA GLY A 41 -4.49 -20.10 -12.00
C GLY A 41 -3.55 -20.81 -12.98
N LEU A 42 -3.00 -20.06 -13.94
CA LEU A 42 -2.00 -20.59 -14.88
C LEU A 42 -0.70 -21.01 -14.17
N GLY A 43 -0.27 -20.26 -13.17
CA GLY A 43 0.90 -20.61 -12.37
C GLY A 43 0.71 -21.95 -11.65
N LEU A 44 -0.42 -22.14 -10.97
CA LEU A 44 -0.75 -23.41 -10.32
C LEU A 44 -0.83 -24.57 -11.32
N MET A 45 -1.46 -24.36 -12.48
CA MET A 45 -1.52 -25.35 -13.56
C MET A 45 -0.11 -25.74 -14.05
N ILE A 46 0.76 -24.74 -14.28
CA ILE A 46 2.15 -24.98 -14.69
C ILE A 46 2.90 -25.75 -13.59
N GLY A 47 2.68 -25.42 -12.32
CA GLY A 47 3.31 -26.11 -11.19
C GLY A 47 2.94 -27.59 -11.09
N CYS A 48 1.75 -27.99 -11.54
CA CYS A 48 1.33 -29.40 -11.61
C CYS A 48 2.05 -30.17 -12.74
N THR A 49 2.70 -29.49 -13.68
CA THR A 49 3.36 -30.21 -14.77
C THR A 49 4.65 -30.91 -14.29
N PRO A 50 4.96 -32.11 -14.81
CA PRO A 50 6.20 -32.84 -14.48
C PRO A 50 7.45 -32.23 -15.15
N PHE A 51 7.41 -30.95 -15.53
CA PHE A 51 8.49 -30.22 -16.20
C PHE A 51 9.36 -29.44 -15.20
N TRP A 52 9.90 -30.16 -14.21
CA TRP A 52 10.67 -29.55 -13.13
C TRP A 52 11.95 -28.90 -13.66
N GLY A 53 12.25 -27.70 -13.18
CA GLY A 53 13.40 -26.91 -13.64
C GLY A 53 13.13 -26.02 -14.86
N VAL A 54 12.04 -26.22 -15.61
CA VAL A 54 11.66 -25.32 -16.73
C VAL A 54 10.44 -24.45 -16.45
N HIS A 55 9.81 -24.59 -15.27
CA HIS A 55 8.65 -23.78 -14.87
C HIS A 55 8.90 -22.27 -14.94
N PHE A 56 10.12 -21.79 -14.66
CA PHE A 56 10.48 -20.39 -14.82
C PHE A 56 10.29 -19.92 -16.28
N GLY A 57 10.83 -20.68 -17.24
CA GLY A 57 10.72 -20.37 -18.67
C GLY A 57 9.27 -20.42 -19.15
N LEU A 58 8.51 -21.43 -18.72
CA LEU A 58 7.08 -21.57 -19.03
C LEU A 58 6.28 -20.36 -18.49
N CYS A 59 6.45 -20.01 -17.21
CA CYS A 59 5.78 -18.86 -16.61
C CYS A 59 6.15 -17.55 -17.32
N TRP A 60 7.42 -17.41 -17.73
CA TRP A 60 7.88 -16.22 -18.44
C TRP A 60 7.28 -16.08 -19.83
N LEU A 61 7.28 -17.16 -20.63
CA LEU A 61 6.74 -17.19 -21.99
C LEU A 61 5.22 -16.99 -21.98
N VAL A 62 4.51 -17.77 -21.18
CA VAL A 62 3.04 -17.70 -21.04
C VAL A 62 2.63 -16.35 -20.47
N GLY A 63 3.30 -15.90 -19.40
CA GLY A 63 3.04 -14.59 -18.80
C GLY A 63 3.25 -13.45 -19.80
N ARG A 64 4.29 -13.50 -20.64
CA ARG A 64 4.52 -12.50 -21.69
C ARG A 64 3.45 -12.56 -22.79
N ALA A 65 3.08 -13.76 -23.25
CA ALA A 65 2.09 -13.95 -24.31
C ALA A 65 0.71 -13.39 -23.95
N PHE A 66 0.29 -13.54 -22.69
CA PHE A 66 -0.99 -13.05 -22.19
C PHE A 66 -0.90 -11.70 -21.44
N GLY A 67 0.30 -11.12 -21.32
CA GLY A 67 0.58 -9.93 -20.52
C GLY A 67 0.16 -10.06 -19.05
N LEU A 68 0.41 -11.22 -18.45
CA LEU A 68 0.05 -11.52 -17.07
C LEU A 68 1.21 -11.24 -16.13
N ASN A 69 0.93 -11.11 -14.84
CA ASN A 69 1.96 -10.89 -13.84
C ASN A 69 2.89 -12.11 -13.74
N ARG A 70 4.07 -12.02 -14.38
CA ARG A 70 5.03 -13.14 -14.45
C ARG A 70 5.54 -13.56 -13.08
N LEU A 71 5.72 -12.60 -12.17
CA LEU A 71 6.19 -12.88 -10.80
C LEU A 71 5.16 -13.69 -10.01
N LYS A 72 3.89 -13.26 -10.01
CA LYS A 72 2.81 -13.97 -9.30
C LYS A 72 2.55 -15.36 -9.90
N MET A 73 2.61 -15.48 -11.23
CA MET A 73 2.50 -16.77 -11.92
C MET A 73 3.62 -17.73 -11.49
N TYR A 74 4.86 -17.27 -11.48
CA TYR A 74 6.00 -18.09 -11.04
C TYR A 74 5.89 -18.49 -9.56
N LEU A 75 5.51 -17.57 -8.68
CA LEU A 75 5.31 -17.88 -7.26
C LEU A 75 4.19 -18.91 -7.06
N ALA A 76 3.10 -18.80 -7.82
CA ALA A 76 2.00 -19.77 -7.80
C ALA A 76 2.46 -21.17 -8.27
N ALA A 77 3.29 -21.26 -9.31
CA ALA A 77 3.86 -22.53 -9.76
C ALA A 77 4.73 -23.21 -8.68
N ASN A 78 5.37 -22.42 -7.81
CA ASN A 78 6.22 -22.92 -6.72
C ASN A 78 5.47 -23.20 -5.41
N VAL A 79 4.14 -23.01 -5.36
CA VAL A 79 3.34 -23.45 -4.21
C VAL A 79 3.46 -24.98 -4.07
N ILE A 80 3.57 -25.68 -5.20
CA ILE A 80 3.79 -27.11 -5.27
C ILE A 80 5.24 -27.40 -4.85
N ASN A 81 5.37 -27.84 -3.61
CA ASN A 81 6.64 -28.08 -2.93
C ASN A 81 6.79 -29.57 -2.59
N PRO A 82 7.96 -30.04 -2.11
CA PRO A 82 8.20 -31.46 -1.84
C PRO A 82 7.19 -32.16 -0.92
N LEU A 83 6.46 -31.43 -0.07
CA LEU A 83 5.40 -32.01 0.77
C LEU A 83 4.10 -32.25 0.00
N ILE A 84 3.81 -31.43 -1.01
CA ILE A 84 2.61 -31.53 -1.86
C ILE A 84 2.84 -32.51 -3.01
N LEU A 85 4.09 -32.72 -3.44
CA LEU A 85 4.43 -33.56 -4.58
C LEU A 85 3.94 -35.01 -4.47
N PRO A 86 4.15 -35.77 -3.36
CA PRO A 86 3.71 -37.16 -3.30
C PRO A 86 2.20 -37.37 -3.52
N PRO A 87 1.28 -36.67 -2.81
CA PRO A 87 -0.14 -36.82 -3.07
C PRO A 87 -0.57 -36.26 -4.44
N LEU A 88 0.08 -35.20 -4.93
CA LEU A 88 -0.19 -34.66 -6.27
C LEU A 88 0.16 -35.66 -7.36
N PHE A 89 1.36 -36.24 -7.29
CA PHE A 89 1.86 -37.23 -8.25
C PHE A 89 0.97 -38.47 -8.29
N TYR A 90 0.53 -38.94 -7.11
CA TYR A 90 -0.46 -40.00 -7.00
C TYR A 90 -1.75 -39.63 -7.73
N ALA A 91 -2.31 -38.44 -7.47
CA ALA A 91 -3.54 -37.98 -8.09
C ALA A 91 -3.41 -37.85 -9.62
N GLU A 92 -2.27 -37.36 -10.11
CA GLU A 92 -1.99 -37.23 -11.54
C GLU A 92 -1.95 -38.59 -12.23
N VAL A 93 -1.14 -39.53 -11.73
CA VAL A 93 -1.05 -40.88 -12.31
C VAL A 93 -2.42 -41.58 -12.32
N GLN A 94 -3.19 -41.44 -11.24
CA GLN A 94 -4.55 -41.98 -11.16
C GLN A 94 -5.50 -41.33 -12.18
N ALA A 95 -5.46 -40.00 -12.31
CA ALA A 95 -6.28 -39.27 -13.27
C ALA A 95 -5.92 -39.65 -14.71
N GLY A 96 -4.62 -39.75 -15.02
CA GLY A 96 -4.15 -40.17 -16.34
C GLY A 96 -4.58 -41.59 -16.70
N SER A 97 -4.46 -42.51 -15.75
CA SER A 97 -4.96 -43.88 -15.94
C SER A 97 -6.46 -43.91 -16.18
N LEU A 98 -7.21 -43.15 -15.39
CA LEU A 98 -8.66 -43.10 -15.52
C LEU A 98 -9.06 -42.57 -16.91
N VAL A 99 -8.40 -41.52 -17.39
CA VAL A 99 -8.66 -40.93 -18.71
C VAL A 99 -8.22 -41.85 -19.84
N ARG A 100 -7.06 -42.49 -19.74
CA ARG A 100 -6.51 -43.33 -20.82
C ARG A 100 -7.13 -44.73 -20.87
N ARG A 101 -7.42 -45.32 -19.71
CA ARG A 101 -7.77 -46.75 -19.56
C ARG A 101 -9.11 -46.98 -18.87
N GLY A 102 -9.79 -45.95 -18.38
CA GLY A 102 -11.11 -46.05 -17.76
C GLY A 102 -11.11 -46.59 -16.32
N HIS A 103 -9.96 -46.83 -15.70
CA HIS A 103 -9.87 -47.33 -14.33
C HIS A 103 -8.64 -46.76 -13.59
N LEU A 104 -8.71 -46.78 -12.25
CA LEU A 104 -7.61 -46.37 -11.37
C LEU A 104 -6.50 -47.43 -11.37
N LEU A 105 -5.24 -46.99 -11.31
CA LEU A 105 -4.10 -47.90 -11.19
C LEU A 105 -4.02 -48.48 -9.78
N THR A 106 -3.71 -49.76 -9.71
CA THR A 106 -3.20 -50.41 -8.50
C THR A 106 -1.69 -50.20 -8.48
N LEU A 107 -1.19 -49.21 -7.75
CA LEU A 107 0.24 -48.93 -7.69
C LEU A 107 0.98 -50.11 -7.04
N SER A 108 1.86 -50.75 -7.80
CA SER A 108 2.76 -51.80 -7.31
C SER A 108 4.21 -51.51 -7.72
N TRP A 109 5.16 -52.02 -6.94
CA TRP A 109 6.59 -51.90 -7.23
C TRP A 109 6.98 -52.51 -8.58
N ASP A 110 6.24 -53.54 -9.02
CA ASP A 110 6.45 -54.23 -10.30
C ASP A 110 6.21 -53.32 -11.52
N MET A 111 5.42 -52.24 -11.39
CA MET A 111 5.22 -51.30 -12.51
C MET A 111 6.48 -50.50 -12.84
N ILE A 112 7.33 -50.23 -11.84
CA ILE A 112 8.55 -49.44 -12.01
C ILE A 112 9.68 -50.31 -12.58
N THR A 113 9.73 -51.59 -12.22
CA THR A 113 10.84 -52.51 -12.56
C THR A 113 10.64 -53.24 -13.90
N SER A 114 9.42 -53.33 -14.42
CA SER A 114 9.07 -54.16 -15.61
C SER A 114 9.11 -53.44 -16.97
N GLY A 115 9.77 -52.29 -17.09
CA GLY A 115 9.85 -51.55 -18.37
C GLY A 115 8.58 -50.79 -18.77
N ARG A 116 7.52 -50.86 -17.94
CA ARG A 116 6.26 -50.08 -18.07
C ARG A 116 6.38 -48.64 -17.58
N VAL A 117 7.61 -48.15 -17.42
CA VAL A 117 7.90 -46.76 -17.02
C VAL A 117 7.32 -45.75 -18.01
N TRP A 118 7.22 -46.10 -19.29
CA TRP A 118 6.60 -45.25 -20.31
C TRP A 118 5.10 -45.12 -20.13
N ASP A 119 4.39 -46.22 -19.81
CA ASP A 119 2.97 -46.16 -19.48
C ASP A 119 2.74 -45.24 -18.28
N PHE A 120 3.52 -45.44 -17.22
CA PHE A 120 3.49 -44.60 -16.03
C PHE A 120 3.76 -43.12 -16.35
N GLY A 121 4.78 -42.83 -17.16
CA GLY A 121 5.11 -41.49 -17.62
C GLY A 121 4.01 -40.85 -18.47
N THR A 122 3.35 -41.63 -19.34
CA THR A 122 2.22 -41.12 -20.13
C THR A 122 1.01 -40.80 -19.26
N ASP A 123 0.70 -41.65 -18.28
CA ASP A 123 -0.39 -41.41 -17.34
C ASP A 123 -0.09 -40.17 -16.50
N LEU A 124 1.16 -40.00 -16.05
CA LEU A 124 1.58 -38.79 -15.35
C LEU A 124 1.40 -37.52 -16.20
N VAL A 125 1.82 -37.54 -17.48
CA VAL A 125 1.67 -36.36 -18.36
C VAL A 125 0.20 -36.04 -18.60
N ILE A 126 -0.62 -37.02 -18.98
CA ILE A 126 -2.07 -36.81 -19.19
C ILE A 126 -2.74 -36.35 -17.89
N GLY A 127 -2.40 -37.01 -16.79
CA GLY A 127 -2.86 -36.69 -15.45
C GLY A 127 -2.56 -35.27 -15.01
N SER A 128 -1.33 -34.81 -15.24
CA SER A 128 -0.89 -33.45 -14.91
C SER A 128 -1.68 -32.37 -15.65
N VAL A 129 -2.11 -32.63 -16.89
CA VAL A 129 -2.98 -31.72 -17.63
C VAL A 129 -4.36 -31.64 -16.99
N VAL A 130 -4.95 -32.79 -16.63
CA VAL A 130 -6.29 -32.86 -16.01
C VAL A 130 -6.29 -32.24 -14.63
N VAL A 131 -5.39 -32.70 -13.76
CA VAL A 131 -5.26 -32.21 -12.38
C VAL A 131 -4.85 -30.75 -12.38
N GLY A 132 -3.86 -30.37 -13.20
CA GLY A 132 -3.41 -28.99 -13.33
C GLY A 132 -4.52 -28.04 -13.81
N LEU A 133 -5.37 -28.45 -14.74
CA LEU A 133 -6.51 -27.65 -15.18
C LEU A 133 -7.51 -27.44 -14.04
N ILE A 134 -7.84 -28.50 -13.29
CA ILE A 134 -8.75 -28.41 -12.14
C ILE A 134 -8.18 -27.50 -11.07
N VAL A 135 -6.93 -27.74 -10.64
CA VAL A 135 -6.25 -26.94 -9.61
C VAL A 135 -6.11 -25.48 -10.07
N GLY A 136 -5.77 -25.25 -11.34
CA GLY A 136 -5.65 -23.92 -11.92
C GLY A 136 -6.97 -23.15 -11.97
N ILE A 137 -8.06 -23.79 -12.41
CA ILE A 137 -9.41 -23.18 -12.43
C ILE A 137 -9.85 -22.86 -11.01
N VAL A 138 -9.78 -23.83 -10.09
CA VAL A 138 -10.19 -23.64 -8.69
C VAL A 138 -9.37 -22.53 -8.05
N GLY A 139 -8.04 -22.57 -8.18
CA GLY A 139 -7.16 -21.55 -7.63
C GLY A 139 -7.41 -20.16 -8.22
N GLY A 140 -7.66 -20.06 -9.52
CA GLY A 140 -8.03 -18.81 -10.19
C GLY A 140 -9.36 -18.24 -9.69
N VAL A 141 -10.40 -19.08 -9.58
CA VAL A 141 -11.73 -18.70 -9.08
C VAL A 141 -11.65 -18.27 -7.62
N VAL A 142 -10.99 -19.05 -6.76
CA VAL A 142 -10.78 -18.71 -5.34
C VAL A 142 -10.04 -17.38 -5.22
N THR A 143 -8.97 -17.17 -5.99
CA THR A 143 -8.23 -15.90 -5.99
C THR A 143 -9.11 -14.73 -6.44
N TYR A 144 -9.93 -14.93 -7.47
CA TYR A 144 -10.85 -13.91 -7.97
C TYR A 144 -11.93 -13.54 -6.95
N ALA A 145 -12.51 -14.55 -6.28
CA ALA A 145 -13.51 -14.37 -5.24
C ALA A 145 -12.93 -13.72 -3.98
N ALA A 146 -11.71 -14.09 -3.59
CA ALA A 146 -11.02 -13.52 -2.43
C ALA A 146 -10.61 -12.05 -2.65
N ARG A 147 -10.24 -11.66 -3.89
CA ARG A 147 -9.99 -10.24 -4.20
C ARG A 147 -11.30 -9.47 -4.35
N ARG A 148 -11.55 -8.59 -3.41
CA ARG A 148 -12.60 -7.57 -3.57
C ARG A 148 -12.22 -6.62 -4.73
N PRO A 149 -13.20 -6.17 -5.54
CA PRO A 149 -12.93 -5.11 -6.50
C PRO A 149 -12.40 -3.88 -5.76
N ALA A 150 -11.54 -3.10 -6.43
CA ALA A 150 -11.14 -1.81 -5.89
C ALA A 150 -12.40 -0.98 -5.66
N GLN A 151 -12.64 -0.56 -4.41
CA GLN A 151 -13.81 0.23 -4.05
C GLN A 151 -13.82 1.58 -4.79
N ASP A 152 -12.63 2.08 -5.12
CA ASP A 152 -12.46 3.36 -5.79
C ASP A 152 -11.31 3.29 -6.83
N PRO A 153 -11.63 2.95 -8.09
CA PRO A 153 -10.63 2.84 -9.16
C PRO A 153 -9.89 4.16 -9.45
N PHE A 154 -10.56 5.31 -9.32
CA PHE A 154 -9.96 6.61 -9.58
C PHE A 154 -8.97 7.00 -8.49
N PHE A 155 -9.30 6.78 -7.21
CA PHE A 155 -8.32 6.95 -6.14
C PHE A 155 -7.12 6.01 -6.27
N GLN A 156 -7.32 4.76 -6.68
CA GLN A 156 -6.20 3.84 -6.93
C GLN A 156 -5.28 4.31 -8.07
N LEU A 157 -5.82 5.03 -9.07
CA LEU A 157 -4.99 5.69 -10.08
C LEU A 157 -4.12 6.79 -9.47
N LEU A 158 -4.68 7.65 -8.62
CA LEU A 158 -3.92 8.69 -7.90
C LEU A 158 -2.86 8.06 -7.00
N VAL A 159 -3.21 7.03 -6.22
CA VAL A 159 -2.28 6.27 -5.38
C VAL A 159 -1.11 5.75 -6.19
N ARG A 160 -1.37 5.12 -7.34
CA ARG A 160 -0.32 4.58 -8.21
C ARG A 160 0.64 5.68 -8.67
N ARG A 161 0.10 6.78 -9.22
CA ARG A 161 0.92 7.87 -9.78
C ARG A 161 1.70 8.62 -8.69
N ALA A 162 1.07 8.88 -7.53
CA ALA A 162 1.73 9.43 -6.35
C ALA A 162 2.86 8.52 -5.86
N SER A 163 2.62 7.20 -5.79
CA SER A 163 3.62 6.22 -5.35
C SER A 163 4.82 6.15 -6.29
N ASP A 164 4.63 6.24 -7.60
CA ASP A 164 5.71 6.14 -8.59
C ASP A 164 6.80 7.23 -8.42
N ARG A 165 6.48 8.36 -7.78
CA ARG A 165 7.46 9.41 -7.41
C ARG A 165 8.57 8.89 -6.47
N PHE A 166 8.29 7.84 -5.71
CA PHE A 166 9.22 7.28 -4.73
C PHE A 166 10.20 6.26 -5.31
N LEU A 167 10.04 5.87 -6.58
CA LEU A 167 10.84 4.82 -7.19
C LEU A 167 12.33 5.16 -7.24
N ASP A 168 12.66 6.44 -7.47
CA ASP A 168 14.05 6.95 -7.47
C ASP A 168 14.72 6.82 -6.09
N SER A 169 13.92 6.85 -5.01
CA SER A 169 14.41 6.62 -3.66
C SER A 169 14.47 5.13 -3.27
N GLY A 170 14.06 4.23 -4.15
CA GLY A 170 14.15 2.77 -3.98
C GLY A 170 12.82 2.04 -3.99
N ILE A 171 12.88 0.73 -4.27
CA ILE A 171 11.71 -0.16 -4.26
C ILE A 171 11.01 -0.19 -2.90
N THR A 172 11.78 -0.13 -1.82
CA THR A 172 11.22 -0.11 -0.45
C THR A 172 10.42 1.15 -0.18
N ALA A 173 10.89 2.32 -0.60
CA ALA A 173 10.17 3.58 -0.49
C ALA A 173 8.88 3.58 -1.33
N TRP A 174 8.98 3.06 -2.57
CA TRP A 174 7.85 2.89 -3.48
C TRP A 174 6.78 1.92 -2.95
N GLU A 175 7.16 0.74 -2.45
CA GLU A 175 6.23 -0.22 -1.85
C GLU A 175 5.59 0.31 -0.58
N PHE A 176 6.37 1.00 0.27
CA PHE A 176 5.84 1.63 1.46
C PHE A 176 4.82 2.73 1.10
N ALA A 177 5.10 3.55 0.08
CA ALA A 177 4.16 4.55 -0.40
C ALA A 177 2.87 3.92 -0.92
N ARG A 178 2.99 2.94 -1.83
CA ARG A 178 1.86 2.25 -2.41
C ARG A 178 0.98 1.61 -1.35
N GLY A 179 1.58 0.84 -0.44
CA GLY A 179 0.85 0.14 0.62
C GLY A 179 0.14 1.09 1.59
N LYS A 180 0.80 2.18 2.01
CA LYS A 180 0.20 3.17 2.92
C LYS A 180 -0.92 3.95 2.26
N LEU A 181 -0.69 4.49 1.06
CA LEU A 181 -1.68 5.27 0.32
C LEU A 181 -2.91 4.43 -0.06
N SER A 182 -2.73 3.16 -0.42
CA SER A 182 -3.85 2.28 -0.77
C SER A 182 -4.61 1.72 0.44
N GLY A 183 -3.92 1.54 1.57
CA GLY A 183 -4.43 0.74 2.70
C GLY A 183 -4.87 1.55 3.91
N ASP A 184 -4.44 2.80 4.04
CA ASP A 184 -4.84 3.68 5.16
C ASP A 184 -5.92 4.67 4.70
N PRO A 185 -7.15 4.60 5.26
CA PRO A 185 -8.26 5.45 4.84
C PRO A 185 -8.03 6.94 5.10
N VAL A 186 -7.03 7.32 5.91
CA VAL A 186 -6.69 8.72 6.18
C VAL A 186 -6.43 9.51 4.90
N TYR A 187 -5.75 8.89 3.93
CA TYR A 187 -5.33 9.59 2.72
C TYR A 187 -6.53 9.92 1.83
N ALA A 188 -7.46 8.98 1.69
CA ALA A 188 -8.71 9.21 0.96
C ALA A 188 -9.58 10.24 1.69
N ALA A 189 -9.73 10.11 3.01
CA ALA A 189 -10.53 11.02 3.83
C ALA A 189 -9.98 12.45 3.83
N ALA A 190 -8.67 12.62 3.97
CA ALA A 190 -8.01 13.92 3.97
C ALA A 190 -8.00 14.58 2.58
N LEU A 191 -7.92 13.79 1.50
CA LEU A 191 -8.04 14.31 0.13
C LEU A 191 -9.47 14.76 -0.18
N ALA A 192 -10.48 14.08 0.38
CA ALA A 192 -11.90 14.41 0.23
C ALA A 192 -12.38 15.47 1.24
N ALA A 193 -11.53 15.89 2.18
CA ALA A 193 -11.92 16.87 3.19
C ALA A 193 -12.14 18.24 2.54
N GLU A 194 -13.19 18.93 2.98
CA GLU A 194 -13.47 20.28 2.53
C GLU A 194 -12.57 21.28 3.25
N PHE A 195 -11.93 22.13 2.46
CA PHE A 195 -11.12 23.23 2.97
C PHE A 195 -11.62 24.56 2.38
N PRO A 196 -12.70 25.16 2.95
CA PRO A 196 -13.46 26.25 2.33
C PRO A 196 -12.70 27.56 2.06
N ALA A 197 -11.41 27.64 2.41
CA ALA A 197 -10.54 28.80 2.19
C ALA A 197 -9.08 28.42 1.86
N ALA A 198 -8.78 27.14 1.62
CA ALA A 198 -7.39 26.68 1.55
C ALA A 198 -6.82 26.73 0.13
N THR A 199 -6.51 27.95 -0.33
CA THR A 199 -5.74 28.16 -1.57
C THR A 199 -4.26 28.44 -1.31
N GLY A 200 -3.86 28.71 -0.06
CA GLY A 200 -2.49 29.04 0.29
C GLY A 200 -1.64 27.80 0.54
N THR A 201 -1.25 27.59 1.79
CA THR A 201 -0.22 26.61 2.18
C THR A 201 -0.79 25.40 2.93
N LEU A 202 -0.45 24.20 2.45
CA LEU A 202 -0.58 22.94 3.20
C LEU A 202 0.73 22.63 3.90
N LEU A 203 0.69 22.48 5.23
CA LEU A 203 1.83 22.10 6.06
C LEU A 203 1.62 20.70 6.66
N ASP A 204 2.46 19.74 6.29
CA ASP A 204 2.49 18.40 6.85
C ASP A 204 3.64 18.30 7.87
N VAL A 205 3.32 18.36 9.16
CA VAL A 205 4.32 18.23 10.23
C VAL A 205 4.45 16.76 10.61
N GLY A 206 5.68 16.26 10.64
CA GLY A 206 5.96 14.82 10.71
C GLY A 206 5.65 14.09 9.40
N CYS A 207 5.90 14.74 8.26
CA CYS A 207 5.45 14.26 6.94
C CYS A 207 6.02 12.89 6.54
N GLY A 208 7.05 12.38 7.24
CA GLY A 208 7.73 11.16 6.85
C GLY A 208 8.32 11.30 5.46
N GLN A 209 7.98 10.38 4.55
CA GLN A 209 8.38 10.49 3.15
C GLN A 209 7.48 11.42 2.32
N GLY A 210 6.53 12.14 2.92
CA GLY A 210 5.68 13.12 2.23
C GLY A 210 4.55 12.48 1.42
N LEU A 211 3.91 11.44 1.97
CA LEU A 211 2.87 10.69 1.26
C LEU A 211 1.63 11.52 0.95
N MET A 212 1.14 12.27 1.94
CA MET A 212 -0.04 13.11 1.73
C MET A 212 0.28 14.26 0.76
N LEU A 213 1.44 14.89 0.90
CA LEU A 213 1.92 15.91 -0.04
C LEU A 213 2.00 15.38 -1.48
N ALA A 214 2.50 14.15 -1.68
CA ALA A 214 2.60 13.52 -3.00
C ALA A 214 1.22 13.22 -3.60
N LEU A 215 0.26 12.81 -2.77
CA LEU A 215 -1.11 12.56 -3.17
C LEU A 215 -1.85 13.85 -3.55
N VAL A 216 -1.69 14.91 -2.76
CA VAL A 216 -2.28 16.23 -3.03
C VAL A 216 -1.71 16.81 -4.32
N ALA A 217 -0.38 16.80 -4.49
CA ALA A 217 0.25 17.24 -5.74
C ALA A 217 -0.29 16.46 -6.95
N GLU A 218 -0.40 15.12 -6.85
CA GLU A 218 -0.97 14.29 -7.91
C GLU A 218 -2.43 14.66 -8.24
N ALA A 219 -3.24 14.91 -7.21
CA ALA A 219 -4.64 15.31 -7.39
C ALA A 219 -4.76 16.68 -8.09
N GLN A 220 -3.96 17.67 -7.65
CA GLN A 220 -3.91 19.00 -8.27
C GLN A 220 -3.49 18.93 -9.74
N HIS A 221 -2.45 18.15 -10.07
CA HIS A 221 -2.01 17.95 -11.45
C HIS A 221 -3.04 17.21 -12.31
N THR A 222 -3.72 16.22 -11.73
CA THR A 222 -4.78 15.47 -12.43
C THR A 222 -5.95 16.40 -12.77
N ALA A 223 -6.36 17.26 -11.84
CA ALA A 223 -7.36 18.29 -12.09
C ALA A 223 -6.90 19.35 -13.11
N GLY A 224 -5.66 19.85 -12.99
CA GLY A 224 -5.10 20.81 -13.95
C GLY A 224 -5.01 20.29 -15.39
N ARG A 225 -5.01 18.97 -15.59
CA ARG A 225 -5.04 18.32 -16.90
C ARG A 225 -6.45 18.01 -17.42
N GLY A 226 -7.50 18.32 -16.65
CA GLY A 226 -8.88 17.93 -16.98
C GLY A 226 -9.11 16.42 -16.90
N GLU A 227 -8.25 15.68 -16.19
CA GLU A 227 -8.37 14.22 -15.99
C GLU A 227 -9.08 13.88 -14.67
N TRP A 228 -9.58 14.88 -13.93
CA TRP A 228 -10.31 14.66 -12.69
C TRP A 228 -11.69 14.06 -12.95
N ASP A 229 -12.10 13.14 -12.08
CA ASP A 229 -13.44 12.57 -12.11
C ASP A 229 -14.46 13.63 -11.66
N THR A 230 -15.21 14.17 -12.62
CA THR A 230 -16.18 15.26 -12.40
C THR A 230 -17.39 14.85 -11.57
N THR A 231 -17.55 13.56 -11.25
CA THR A 231 -18.59 13.10 -10.31
C THR A 231 -18.19 13.34 -8.84
N ARG A 232 -16.95 13.74 -8.60
CA ARG A 232 -16.38 14.00 -7.27
C ARG A 232 -16.28 15.50 -7.03
N SER A 233 -16.25 15.89 -5.75
CA SER A 233 -15.82 17.24 -5.37
C SER A 233 -14.43 17.53 -5.93
N ASP A 234 -14.17 18.80 -6.25
CA ASP A 234 -12.86 19.24 -6.71
C ASP A 234 -11.79 18.92 -5.67
N PRO A 235 -10.57 18.54 -6.09
CA PRO A 235 -9.50 18.27 -5.16
C PRO A 235 -9.07 19.57 -4.48
N PRO A 236 -8.51 19.50 -3.26
CA PRO A 236 -7.96 20.67 -2.62
C PRO A 236 -6.82 21.26 -3.45
N GLN A 237 -6.79 22.59 -3.56
CA GLN A 237 -5.83 23.33 -4.38
C GLN A 237 -4.95 24.19 -3.48
N PHE A 238 -3.70 23.81 -3.28
CA PHE A 238 -2.73 24.61 -2.52
C PHE A 238 -1.70 25.22 -3.46
N THR A 239 -1.38 26.50 -3.26
CA THR A 239 -0.29 27.18 -3.96
C THR A 239 1.08 26.78 -3.43
N ARG A 240 1.15 26.27 -2.19
CA ARG A 240 2.38 25.80 -1.58
C ARG A 240 2.17 24.56 -0.73
N LEU A 241 3.05 23.58 -0.90
CA LEU A 241 3.12 22.37 -0.08
C LEU A 241 4.41 22.41 0.75
N VAL A 242 4.30 22.17 2.06
CA VAL A 242 5.44 22.17 2.98
C VAL A 242 5.41 20.92 3.83
N GLY A 243 6.56 20.25 3.96
CA GLY A 243 6.73 19.10 4.86
C GLY A 243 7.84 19.35 5.88
N VAL A 244 7.59 19.03 7.15
CA VAL A 244 8.61 19.05 8.21
C VAL A 244 8.81 17.63 8.72
N GLU A 245 10.02 17.08 8.64
CA GLU A 245 10.33 15.74 9.14
C GLU A 245 11.56 15.75 10.02
N LEU A 246 11.43 15.18 11.22
CA LEU A 246 12.49 15.15 12.23
C LEU A 246 13.73 14.39 11.74
N ARG A 247 13.55 13.29 10.98
CA ARG A 247 14.66 12.41 10.58
C ARG A 247 15.22 12.84 9.23
N PRO A 248 16.49 13.34 9.16
CA PRO A 248 17.05 13.87 7.91
C PRO A 248 17.07 12.86 6.76
N ARG A 249 17.30 11.57 7.07
CA ARG A 249 17.29 10.49 6.06
C ARG A 249 15.91 10.32 5.41
N VAL A 250 14.84 10.46 6.19
CA VAL A 250 13.46 10.30 5.71
C VAL A 250 13.01 11.57 4.97
N ALA A 251 13.36 12.75 5.50
CA ALA A 251 13.19 14.02 4.80
C ALA A 251 13.89 14.01 3.43
N GLY A 252 15.07 13.36 3.31
CA GLY A 252 15.76 13.18 2.04
C GLY A 252 15.00 12.34 1.00
N VAL A 253 14.18 11.37 1.44
CA VAL A 253 13.28 10.61 0.54
C VAL A 253 12.15 11.51 0.06
N ALA A 254 11.50 12.26 0.97
CA ALA A 254 10.45 13.21 0.61
C ALA A 254 10.95 14.27 -0.37
N LYS A 255 12.12 14.88 -0.09
CA LYS A 255 12.73 15.91 -0.93
C LYS A 255 13.00 15.43 -2.36
N ARG A 256 13.43 14.18 -2.53
CA ARG A 256 13.63 13.59 -3.87
C ARG A 256 12.30 13.32 -4.58
N ALA A 257 11.31 12.76 -3.88
CA ALA A 257 10.03 12.40 -4.46
C ALA A 257 9.16 13.63 -4.82
N LEU A 258 9.31 14.72 -4.08
CA LEU A 258 8.52 15.96 -4.19
C LEU A 258 9.34 17.13 -4.77
N GLU A 259 10.40 16.83 -5.52
CA GLU A 259 11.24 17.86 -6.14
C GLU A 259 10.38 18.82 -6.97
N HIS A 260 10.46 20.12 -6.65
CA HIS A 260 9.66 21.23 -7.23
C HIS A 260 8.15 21.22 -6.90
N GLU A 261 7.66 20.26 -6.12
CA GLU A 261 6.26 20.17 -5.71
C GLU A 261 6.06 20.62 -4.26
N ALA A 262 7.05 20.39 -3.38
CA ALA A 262 6.96 20.75 -1.97
C ALA A 262 8.30 21.20 -1.38
N ASP A 263 8.23 22.13 -0.42
CA ASP A 263 9.35 22.54 0.41
C ASP A 263 9.51 21.56 1.58
N ILE A 264 10.58 20.76 1.58
CA ILE A 264 10.84 19.79 2.64
C ILE A 264 11.94 20.28 3.58
N VAL A 265 11.59 20.43 4.86
CA VAL A 265 12.47 20.86 5.95
C VAL A 265 12.80 19.66 6.86
N ALA A 266 14.09 19.39 7.03
CA ALA A 266 14.56 18.44 8.04
C ALA A 266 14.70 19.17 9.38
N GLY A 267 13.81 18.90 10.33
CA GLY A 267 13.78 19.63 11.60
C GLY A 267 12.68 19.15 12.54
N ASP A 268 12.76 19.61 13.80
CA ASP A 268 11.73 19.35 14.79
C ASP A 268 10.57 20.32 14.61
N GLY A 269 9.35 19.82 14.40
CA GLY A 269 8.16 20.66 14.20
C GLY A 269 7.86 21.63 15.34
N ARG A 270 8.44 21.40 16.53
CA ARG A 270 8.31 22.27 17.70
C ARG A 270 9.19 23.53 17.61
N THR A 271 10.33 23.45 16.93
CA THR A 271 11.36 24.50 16.95
C THR A 271 11.85 24.92 15.56
N ALA A 272 11.42 24.26 14.48
CA ALA A 272 11.91 24.49 13.12
C ALA A 272 11.44 25.82 12.48
N GLY A 273 10.60 26.60 13.17
CA GLY A 273 10.01 27.83 12.60
C GLY A 273 9.01 27.51 11.50
N LEU A 274 7.83 27.01 11.88
CA LEU A 274 6.79 26.64 10.94
C LEU A 274 6.33 27.86 10.11
N PRO A 275 6.10 27.72 8.79
CA PRO A 275 5.53 28.80 7.99
C PRO A 275 4.04 28.98 8.30
N ALA A 276 3.50 30.17 7.99
CA ALA A 276 2.06 30.38 7.95
C ALA A 276 1.40 29.35 7.02
N ALA A 277 0.33 28.71 7.48
CA ALA A 277 -0.35 27.65 6.75
C ALA A 277 -1.85 27.70 6.95
N ASP A 278 -2.62 27.47 5.90
CA ASP A 278 -4.09 27.42 5.96
C ASP A 278 -4.56 26.06 6.45
N VAL A 279 -3.81 25.01 6.12
CA VAL A 279 -4.09 23.65 6.57
C VAL A 279 -2.83 23.04 7.14
N VAL A 280 -2.95 22.49 8.35
CA VAL A 280 -1.87 21.76 9.02
C VAL A 280 -2.29 20.31 9.22
N LEU A 281 -1.42 19.37 8.85
CA LEU A 281 -1.61 17.94 9.05
C LEU A 281 -0.67 17.42 10.14
N LEU A 282 -1.21 16.56 11.00
CA LEU A 282 -0.48 15.81 12.01
C LEU A 282 -0.90 14.34 11.94
N PHE A 283 -0.24 13.55 11.11
CA PHE A 283 -0.54 12.13 10.98
C PHE A 283 0.50 11.28 11.70
N ASP A 284 0.10 10.61 12.79
CA ASP A 284 0.97 9.76 13.60
C ASP A 284 2.16 10.48 14.25
N VAL A 285 1.90 11.66 14.84
CA VAL A 285 2.96 12.54 15.35
C VAL A 285 2.87 12.74 16.86
N LEU A 286 1.71 13.13 17.38
CA LEU A 286 1.57 13.56 18.76
C LEU A 286 1.77 12.39 19.74
N HIS A 287 1.35 11.17 19.39
CA HIS A 287 1.59 10.01 20.23
C HIS A 287 3.07 9.61 20.36
N LEU A 288 3.96 10.19 19.54
CA LEU A 288 5.41 9.93 19.54
C LEU A 288 6.18 10.77 20.56
N MET A 289 5.50 11.66 21.30
CA MET A 289 6.11 12.61 22.23
C MET A 289 5.34 12.71 23.56
N PRO A 290 6.00 13.16 24.65
CA PRO A 290 5.35 13.37 25.94
C PRO A 290 4.37 14.56 25.91
N ASP A 291 3.52 14.69 26.93
CA ASP A 291 2.48 15.73 27.05
C ASP A 291 3.01 17.15 26.76
N ALA A 292 4.13 17.54 27.39
CA ALA A 292 4.74 18.84 27.18
C ALA A 292 5.11 19.10 25.71
N GLY A 293 5.62 18.08 25.01
CA GLY A 293 5.95 18.17 23.59
C GLY A 293 4.70 18.28 22.71
N GLN A 294 3.61 17.58 23.05
CA GLN A 294 2.33 17.70 22.34
C GLN A 294 1.81 19.13 22.44
N ARG A 295 1.83 19.72 23.64
CA ARG A 295 1.40 21.11 23.87
C ARG A 295 2.29 22.10 23.16
N GLU A 296 3.61 21.93 23.22
CA GLU A 296 4.58 22.77 22.51
C GLU A 296 4.31 22.80 21.00
N LEU A 297 4.08 21.63 20.40
CA LEU A 297 3.76 21.53 18.97
C LEU A 297 2.42 22.18 18.63
N LEU A 298 1.37 21.93 19.43
CA LEU A 298 0.05 22.53 19.21
C LEU A 298 0.10 24.06 19.31
N ARG A 299 0.90 24.62 20.23
CA ARG A 299 1.12 26.08 20.34
C ARG A 299 1.86 26.64 19.13
N ALA A 300 2.90 25.94 18.66
CA ALA A 300 3.62 26.34 17.45
C ALA A 300 2.68 26.36 16.23
N ILE A 301 1.80 25.37 16.10
CA ILE A 301 0.79 25.30 15.03
C ILE A 301 -0.24 26.43 15.17
N ARG A 302 -0.75 26.67 16.38
CA ARG A 302 -1.71 27.75 16.64
C ARG A 302 -1.16 29.12 16.21
N ALA A 303 0.15 29.34 16.39
CA ALA A 303 0.79 30.60 16.03
C ALA A 303 0.86 30.86 14.52
N VAL A 304 0.72 29.82 13.68
CA VAL A 304 0.87 29.92 12.22
C VAL A 304 -0.42 29.64 11.45
N LEU A 305 -1.47 29.18 12.14
CA LEU A 305 -2.77 28.89 11.57
C LEU A 305 -3.66 30.15 11.59
N PRO A 306 -4.29 30.56 10.49
CA PRO A 306 -5.27 31.64 10.51
C PRO A 306 -6.58 31.18 11.17
N HIS A 307 -7.47 32.12 11.51
CA HIS A 307 -8.78 31.80 12.10
C HIS A 307 -9.66 30.93 11.19
N THR A 308 -9.51 31.05 9.87
CA THR A 308 -10.17 30.22 8.86
C THR A 308 -9.46 28.90 8.60
N GLY A 309 -8.28 28.71 9.19
CA GLY A 309 -7.43 27.55 8.96
C GLY A 309 -7.94 26.28 9.62
N ARG A 310 -7.46 25.14 9.13
CA ARG A 310 -7.84 23.81 9.61
C ARG A 310 -6.62 23.00 10.05
N LEU A 311 -6.75 22.35 11.19
CA LEU A 311 -5.82 21.33 11.68
C LEU A 311 -6.47 19.96 11.52
N LEU A 312 -5.83 19.06 10.78
CA LEU A 312 -6.23 17.65 10.69
C LEU A 312 -5.23 16.78 11.45
N VAL A 313 -5.72 16.04 12.43
CA VAL A 313 -4.91 15.16 13.27
C VAL A 313 -5.39 13.72 13.08
N ARG A 314 -4.46 12.82 12.77
CA ARG A 314 -4.69 11.37 12.75
C ARG A 314 -3.87 10.74 13.84
N GLU A 315 -4.56 10.15 14.82
CA GLU A 315 -3.92 9.53 15.99
C GLU A 315 -4.56 8.18 16.30
N ALA A 316 -3.78 7.32 16.95
CA ALA A 316 -4.29 6.05 17.47
C ALA A 316 -5.17 6.31 18.71
N ASP A 317 -6.36 5.71 18.71
CA ASP A 317 -7.30 5.79 19.82
C ASP A 317 -6.97 4.72 20.86
N ALA A 318 -6.63 5.18 22.08
CA ALA A 318 -6.34 4.31 23.21
C ALA A 318 -7.54 3.45 23.64
N ASP A 319 -8.77 3.88 23.32
CA ASP A 319 -10.00 3.18 23.70
C ASP A 319 -10.40 2.09 22.69
N ALA A 320 -9.62 1.89 21.62
CA ALA A 320 -9.92 0.89 20.58
C ALA A 320 -9.60 -0.57 20.96
N GLY A 321 -9.38 -0.87 22.24
CA GLY A 321 -9.21 -2.23 22.75
C GLY A 321 -8.01 -2.98 22.15
N TRP A 322 -8.24 -4.16 21.57
CA TRP A 322 -7.17 -5.00 21.00
C TRP A 322 -6.49 -4.39 19.76
N ARG A 323 -7.22 -3.54 19.02
CA ARG A 323 -6.68 -2.83 17.84
C ARG A 323 -5.59 -1.83 18.24
N PHE A 324 -5.77 -1.19 19.40
CA PHE A 324 -4.75 -0.35 20.02
C PHE A 324 -3.48 -1.13 20.42
N ARG A 325 -3.63 -2.38 20.91
CA ARG A 325 -2.49 -3.24 21.25
C ARG A 325 -1.61 -3.56 20.02
N LEU A 326 -2.21 -3.78 18.86
CA LEU A 326 -1.47 -3.96 17.59
C LEU A 326 -0.70 -2.70 17.17
N VAL A 327 -1.32 -1.52 17.28
CA VAL A 327 -0.63 -0.25 17.00
C VAL A 327 0.57 -0.08 17.95
N ARG A 328 0.39 -0.39 19.24
CA ARG A 328 1.45 -0.28 20.25
C ARG A 328 2.61 -1.24 19.99
N VAL A 329 2.35 -2.48 19.57
CA VAL A 329 3.40 -3.44 19.19
C VAL A 329 4.10 -2.99 17.92
N GLY A 330 3.36 -2.56 16.90
CA GLY A 330 3.93 -2.07 15.64
C GLY A 330 4.85 -0.85 15.84
N ASN A 331 4.42 0.12 16.65
CA ASN A 331 5.21 1.31 16.98
C ASN A 331 6.45 0.97 17.82
N THR A 332 6.32 0.06 18.80
CA THR A 332 7.46 -0.41 19.61
C THR A 332 8.49 -1.17 18.76
N MET A 333 8.04 -2.06 17.86
CA MET A 333 8.93 -2.78 16.94
C MET A 333 9.62 -1.83 15.97
N LYS A 334 8.90 -0.84 15.43
CA LYS A 334 9.47 0.18 14.54
C LYS A 334 10.50 1.04 15.28
N ALA A 335 10.22 1.46 16.51
CA ALA A 335 11.16 2.20 17.35
C ALA A 335 12.41 1.36 17.65
N PHE A 336 12.26 0.07 17.94
CA PHE A 336 13.37 -0.87 18.13
C PHE A 336 14.22 -1.02 16.86
N LEU A 337 13.59 -1.30 15.71
CA LEU A 337 14.28 -1.47 14.42
C LEU A 337 14.95 -0.20 13.90
N THR A 338 14.49 0.97 14.33
CA THR A 338 15.06 2.27 13.93
C THR A 338 16.00 2.87 14.97
N GLY A 339 16.32 2.15 16.05
CA GLY A 339 17.25 2.59 17.10
C GLY A 339 16.69 3.60 18.11
N HIS A 340 15.37 3.85 18.09
CA HIS A 340 14.68 4.79 18.99
C HIS A 340 14.03 4.10 20.20
N TRP A 341 14.66 3.05 20.72
CA TRP A 341 14.17 2.22 21.85
C TRP A 341 13.80 2.95 23.15
N ARG A 342 14.20 4.22 23.34
CA ARG A 342 13.82 5.08 24.47
C ARG A 342 12.60 5.98 24.19
N GLN A 343 11.98 5.85 23.03
CA GLN A 343 10.84 6.66 22.64
C GLN A 343 9.63 6.40 23.56
N ARG A 344 9.20 7.46 24.25
CA ARG A 344 8.02 7.42 25.13
C ARG A 344 6.78 7.74 24.29
N PHE A 345 5.88 6.77 24.18
CA PHE A 345 4.61 6.97 23.51
C PHE A 345 3.55 7.43 24.50
N LEU A 346 2.83 8.50 24.17
CA LEU A 346 1.66 8.97 24.93
C LEU A 346 0.43 8.95 24.04
N PHE A 347 -0.30 7.84 24.11
CA PHE A 347 -1.59 7.71 23.44
C PHE A 347 -2.70 8.29 24.31
N ARG A 348 -3.74 8.83 23.67
CA ARG A 348 -4.91 9.39 24.34
C ARG A 348 -6.18 8.79 23.76
N SER A 349 -7.24 8.78 24.57
CA SER A 349 -8.59 8.54 24.10
C SER A 349 -9.11 9.71 23.27
N GLN A 350 -10.17 9.48 22.51
CA GLN A 350 -10.91 10.52 21.80
C GLN A 350 -11.27 11.71 22.70
N THR A 351 -11.77 11.46 23.92
CA THR A 351 -12.14 12.51 24.88
C THR A 351 -10.91 13.30 25.34
N ALA A 352 -9.82 12.62 25.66
CA ALA A 352 -8.58 13.28 26.09
C ALA A 352 -7.93 14.12 24.97
N TRP A 353 -8.06 13.71 23.71
CA TRP A 353 -7.65 14.56 22.57
C TRP A 353 -8.50 15.82 22.45
N ARG A 354 -9.83 15.70 22.59
CA ARG A 354 -10.73 16.86 22.57
C ARG A 354 -10.40 17.86 23.68
N THR A 355 -10.18 17.38 24.90
CA THR A 355 -9.80 18.23 26.04
C THR A 355 -8.49 18.96 25.78
N LEU A 356 -7.45 18.25 25.33
CA LEU A 356 -6.15 18.86 25.03
C LEU A 356 -6.26 19.93 23.94
N LEU A 357 -6.95 19.63 22.84
CA LEU A 357 -7.14 20.60 21.75
C LEU A 357 -7.91 21.83 22.23
N HIS A 358 -8.95 21.63 23.05
CA HIS A 358 -9.71 22.72 23.65
C HIS A 358 -8.85 23.60 24.55
N GLU A 359 -8.04 23.00 25.44
CA GLU A 359 -7.09 23.71 26.32
C GLU A 359 -6.05 24.52 25.52
N GLU A 360 -5.58 23.99 24.39
CA GLU A 360 -4.61 24.67 23.54
C GLU A 360 -5.26 25.67 22.55
N GLY A 361 -6.59 25.88 22.64
CA GLY A 361 -7.29 26.93 21.90
C GLY A 361 -7.88 26.51 20.54
N PHE A 362 -8.13 25.22 20.35
CA PHE A 362 -8.78 24.67 19.17
C PHE A 362 -10.20 24.19 19.47
N GLU A 363 -11.10 24.38 18.52
CA GLU A 363 -12.41 23.72 18.52
C GLU A 363 -12.34 22.49 17.62
N ALA A 364 -12.51 21.30 18.20
CA ALA A 364 -12.23 20.02 17.54
C ALA A 364 -13.48 19.15 17.38
N HIS A 365 -13.67 18.64 16.17
CA HIS A 365 -14.63 17.60 15.83
C HIS A 365 -13.88 16.29 15.55
N VAL A 366 -14.24 15.21 16.24
CA VAL A 366 -13.54 13.93 16.14
C VAL A 366 -14.44 12.87 15.52
N GLN A 367 -13.93 12.21 14.48
CA GLN A 367 -14.61 11.14 13.76
C GLN A 367 -13.81 9.84 13.90
N PRO A 368 -14.46 8.71 14.23
CA PRO A 368 -13.80 7.41 14.22
C PRO A 368 -13.33 7.04 12.82
N MET A 369 -12.08 6.55 12.69
CA MET A 369 -11.46 6.21 11.42
C MET A 369 -10.94 4.75 11.43
N GLY A 370 -11.87 3.81 11.64
CA GLY A 370 -11.61 2.37 11.72
C GLY A 370 -12.35 1.51 10.70
N GLN A 371 -13.16 2.10 9.81
CA GLN A 371 -13.87 1.35 8.76
C GLN A 371 -12.84 0.70 7.81
N GLY A 372 -12.81 -0.64 7.77
CA GLY A 372 -11.97 -1.40 6.83
C GLY A 372 -10.50 -1.63 7.23
N THR A 373 -10.02 -1.11 8.37
CA THR A 373 -8.65 -1.39 8.86
C THR A 373 -8.66 -2.06 10.24
N PRO A 374 -7.62 -2.84 10.60
CA PRO A 374 -7.52 -3.45 11.93
C PRO A 374 -7.12 -2.45 13.02
N PHE A 375 -6.97 -1.15 12.71
CA PHE A 375 -6.48 -0.13 13.65
C PHE A 375 -7.63 0.74 14.14
N GLY A 376 -7.61 1.09 15.44
CA GLY A 376 -8.49 2.10 15.98
C GLY A 376 -7.82 3.45 15.89
N ASN A 377 -8.04 4.16 14.79
CA ASN A 377 -7.57 5.52 14.62
C ASN A 377 -8.74 6.48 14.71
N VAL A 378 -8.46 7.71 15.12
CA VAL A 378 -9.39 8.84 15.02
C VAL A 378 -8.83 9.85 14.04
N LEU A 379 -9.73 10.47 13.27
CA LEU A 379 -9.46 11.67 12.51
C LEU A 379 -10.11 12.84 13.24
N ILE A 380 -9.31 13.84 13.58
CA ILE A 380 -9.76 15.04 14.27
C ILE A 380 -9.60 16.20 13.31
N SER A 381 -10.69 16.89 13.03
CA SER A 381 -10.69 18.18 12.34
C SER A 381 -10.85 19.28 13.38
N ALA A 382 -9.97 20.26 13.39
CA ALA A 382 -10.00 21.35 14.35
C ALA A 382 -9.80 22.71 13.69
N GLY A 383 -10.49 23.74 14.18
CA GLY A 383 -10.26 25.14 13.84
C GLY A 383 -9.78 25.91 15.07
N LEU A 384 -9.29 27.13 14.89
CA LEU A 384 -9.00 28.01 16.03
C LEU A 384 -10.30 28.41 16.72
N ARG A 385 -10.32 28.30 18.06
CA ARG A 385 -11.45 28.77 18.85
C ARG A 385 -11.50 30.29 18.78
N LEU A 386 -12.64 30.85 18.38
CA LEU A 386 -12.88 32.28 18.48
C LEU A 386 -13.09 32.60 19.96
N ASP A 387 -12.10 33.18 20.60
CA ASP A 387 -12.31 33.80 21.92
C ASP A 387 -13.22 35.01 21.70
N GLY A 388 -14.46 34.91 22.21
CA GLY A 388 -15.40 36.02 22.21
C GLY A 388 -14.75 37.23 22.86
N ARG A 389 -14.59 38.31 22.09
CA ARG A 389 -14.34 39.64 22.64
C ARG A 389 -15.64 40.26 23.12
#